data_AF-A0AA50HNT4-F1
#
_entry.id   AF-A0AA50HNT4-F1
#
_cell.length_a   1.000
_cell.length_b   1.000
_cell.length_c   1.000
_cell.angle_alpha   90.00
_cell.angle_beta   90.00
_cell.angle_gamma   90.00
#
_symmetry.space_group_name_H-M   'P 1'
#
loop_
_entity.id
_entity.type
_entity.pdbx_description
1 polymer ?
#
loop_
_entity_poly.entity_id
_entity_poly.type
_entity_poly.pdbx_seq_one_letter_code
_entity_poly.pdbx_strand_id
1 'polypeptide(L)'
;MIEVNCFADLRTTAPAKAGDIAALKRYYDKDSSFHGGGDFVGFLGTTSLSDDGGSLAKGSGFYWKRIINDTEQVNLYHFGAKGDGTTDDTDAFRRMFSWSQSYDVNAKNLGVRFPAGKFFISPVDLSASEIACFALYGDDAPYGVTPRTVIVSDKSFNTVFKVNARRTIIRGISWNGQASADTAANTGAITPDKLSNVQPFFENTTIEGEFVNIRCFRVQYNGGTAIKLLDTLDTRFDQIYTQNTYARVFDIGWSNSPNGVWDHSTAVELSNANFQYGYGDATLVMPRMTQGLIRNVWIEHTRFPGDLSNGQWIIDALSVEDCANPLMLNNSRVQIRQLNLQAGSKVNLDNTSERWLSGYESGWRRDENFGTTMTGSMKAGWYTGYKLTNTSDKDTWYRIGKFVFPKVNQQWTLELISKLSTANPSGTATNPLQTVSSGVTWLNLQRCVSSVWADMFHRGLTAVLDVKYQRSYQNIAEVWVKLKAGSGDTMFNLRSTGPTRFESGECSLFTPDLSEVMDLTTLGTATPNARLSIHNGLAGIGANENGVVTIATAEATTPATSAPVGYITLNVNGVDRKIPYYG
;
A
#
# COMPACT_ATOMS: atom_id res chain seq x y z
N MET A 1 -38.51 -44.11 -21.04
CA MET A 1 -37.62 -43.53 -20.03
C MET A 1 -37.76 -44.39 -18.79
N ILE A 2 -36.65 -44.94 -18.29
CA ILE A 2 -36.61 -45.81 -17.11
C ILE A 2 -36.44 -44.91 -15.89
N GLU A 3 -37.28 -45.01 -14.87
CA GLU A 3 -37.04 -44.28 -13.63
C GLU A 3 -36.17 -45.12 -12.70
N VAL A 4 -35.08 -44.52 -12.21
CA VAL A 4 -34.17 -45.17 -11.27
C VAL A 4 -34.06 -44.29 -10.02
N ASN A 5 -34.27 -44.89 -8.85
CA ASN A 5 -34.41 -44.12 -7.62
C ASN A 5 -33.06 -43.65 -7.04
N CYS A 6 -31.99 -44.45 -7.11
CA CYS A 6 -30.66 -44.06 -6.65
C CYS A 6 -29.52 -44.61 -7.52
N PHE A 7 -28.29 -44.09 -7.33
CA PHE A 7 -27.14 -44.47 -8.16
C PHE A 7 -26.74 -45.94 -7.96
N ALA A 8 -26.97 -46.48 -6.76
CA ALA A 8 -26.77 -47.92 -6.50
C ALA A 8 -27.73 -48.78 -7.33
N ASP A 9 -29.00 -48.38 -7.45
CA ASP A 9 -29.99 -49.07 -8.31
C ASP A 9 -29.63 -48.95 -9.79
N LEU A 10 -29.00 -47.85 -10.21
CA LEU A 10 -28.55 -47.65 -11.59
C LEU A 10 -27.49 -48.68 -12.00
N ARG A 11 -26.64 -49.11 -11.07
CA ARG A 11 -25.61 -50.15 -11.31
C ARG A 11 -26.20 -51.55 -11.49
N THR A 12 -27.41 -51.79 -11.02
CA THR A 12 -28.07 -53.11 -11.08
C THR A 12 -29.23 -53.16 -12.08
N THR A 13 -29.68 -52.01 -12.58
CA THR A 13 -30.76 -51.89 -13.56
C THR A 13 -30.21 -51.86 -14.99
N ALA A 14 -30.30 -52.97 -15.73
CA ALA A 14 -29.81 -53.04 -17.10
C ALA A 14 -30.73 -52.28 -18.09
N PRO A 15 -30.17 -51.56 -19.09
CA PRO A 15 -30.97 -51.07 -20.21
C PRO A 15 -31.51 -52.24 -21.03
N ALA A 16 -32.72 -52.12 -21.58
CA ALA A 16 -33.29 -53.16 -22.43
C ALA A 16 -32.62 -53.18 -23.82
N LYS A 17 -32.20 -51.99 -24.29
CA LYS A 17 -31.43 -51.80 -25.53
C LYS A 17 -30.45 -50.64 -25.37
N ALA A 18 -29.39 -50.64 -26.18
CA ALA A 18 -28.49 -49.49 -26.26
C ALA A 18 -29.25 -48.23 -26.69
N GLY A 19 -28.99 -47.11 -26.03
CA GLY A 19 -29.68 -45.84 -26.23
C GLY A 19 -30.90 -45.62 -25.33
N ASP A 20 -31.30 -46.59 -24.50
CA ASP A 20 -32.34 -46.35 -23.49
C ASP A 20 -31.91 -45.24 -22.53
N ILE A 21 -32.87 -44.42 -22.10
CA ILE A 21 -32.63 -43.31 -21.16
C ILE A 21 -33.21 -43.66 -19.80
N ALA A 22 -32.38 -43.58 -18.77
CA ALA A 22 -32.77 -43.65 -17.36
C ALA A 22 -32.77 -42.25 -16.74
N ALA A 23 -33.85 -41.89 -16.06
CA ALA A 23 -33.95 -40.69 -15.22
C ALA A 23 -33.61 -41.08 -13.77
N LEU A 24 -32.41 -40.69 -13.32
CA LEU A 24 -31.96 -40.89 -11.95
C LEU A 24 -32.55 -39.80 -11.04
N LYS A 25 -33.33 -40.18 -10.03
CA LYS A 25 -33.98 -39.20 -9.13
C LYS A 25 -33.00 -38.49 -8.18
N ARG A 26 -31.96 -39.18 -7.73
CA ARG A 26 -31.00 -38.74 -6.71
C ARG A 26 -29.81 -39.69 -6.63
N TYR A 27 -28.74 -39.27 -5.97
CA TYR A 27 -27.57 -40.12 -5.80
C TYR A 27 -27.82 -41.24 -4.77
N TYR A 28 -28.31 -40.88 -3.57
CA TYR A 28 -28.56 -41.81 -2.47
C TYR A 28 -30.04 -42.15 -2.34
N ASP A 29 -30.36 -43.41 -2.00
CA ASP A 29 -31.73 -43.79 -1.67
C ASP A 29 -32.26 -42.98 -0.47
N LYS A 30 -33.57 -42.68 -0.48
CA LYS A 30 -34.31 -41.95 0.56
C LYS A 30 -33.75 -40.56 0.92
N ASP A 31 -32.90 -39.99 0.07
CA ASP A 31 -32.40 -38.63 0.23
C ASP A 31 -33.46 -37.61 -0.22
N SER A 32 -33.97 -36.80 0.71
CA SER A 32 -34.99 -35.79 0.43
C SER A 32 -34.48 -34.54 -0.27
N SER A 33 -33.15 -34.37 -0.41
CA SER A 33 -32.54 -33.25 -1.13
C SER A 33 -32.62 -33.40 -2.65
N PHE A 34 -32.86 -34.63 -3.14
CA PHE A 34 -32.81 -34.99 -4.56
C PHE A 34 -31.50 -34.63 -5.29
N HIS A 35 -30.42 -34.47 -4.52
CA HIS A 35 -29.10 -34.14 -5.05
C HIS A 35 -28.52 -35.26 -5.93
N GLY A 36 -27.81 -34.87 -6.99
CA GLY A 36 -27.04 -35.78 -7.86
C GLY A 36 -27.84 -36.57 -8.90
N GLY A 37 -29.15 -36.31 -9.03
CA GLY A 37 -30.00 -36.88 -10.07
C GLY A 37 -29.60 -36.44 -11.50
N GLY A 38 -30.38 -36.85 -12.50
CA GLY A 38 -30.20 -36.49 -13.90
C GLY A 38 -30.38 -37.67 -14.86
N ASP A 39 -30.27 -37.40 -16.15
CA ASP A 39 -30.50 -38.43 -17.18
C ASP A 39 -29.22 -39.17 -17.57
N PHE A 40 -29.35 -40.46 -17.83
CA PHE A 40 -28.28 -41.36 -18.27
C PHE A 40 -28.71 -42.12 -19.51
N VAL A 41 -27.80 -42.28 -20.47
CA VAL A 41 -27.97 -43.15 -21.63
C VAL A 41 -27.30 -44.50 -21.38
N GLY A 42 -28.04 -45.59 -21.64
CA GLY A 42 -27.62 -46.96 -21.39
C GLY A 42 -26.96 -47.59 -22.61
N PHE A 43 -25.95 -48.41 -22.36
CA PHE A 43 -25.25 -49.19 -23.38
C PHE A 43 -25.17 -50.65 -22.95
N LEU A 44 -25.29 -51.56 -23.94
CA LEU A 44 -25.08 -52.99 -23.74
C LEU A 44 -23.61 -53.34 -23.97
N GLY A 45 -23.13 -54.35 -23.24
CA GLY A 45 -21.74 -54.81 -23.30
C GLY A 45 -20.84 -54.20 -22.25
N THR A 46 -19.54 -54.41 -22.40
CA THR A 46 -18.52 -53.90 -21.49
C THR A 46 -17.90 -52.61 -22.02
N THR A 47 -17.35 -51.82 -21.11
CA THR A 47 -16.56 -50.62 -21.43
C THR A 47 -15.21 -50.70 -20.72
N SER A 48 -14.17 -50.14 -21.35
CA SER A 48 -12.85 -49.94 -20.73
C SER A 48 -12.88 -48.84 -19.67
N LEU A 49 -13.89 -47.96 -19.70
CA LEU A 49 -14.07 -46.92 -18.69
C LEU A 49 -14.43 -47.56 -17.34
N SER A 50 -13.87 -46.98 -16.27
CA SER A 50 -14.18 -47.34 -14.90
C SER A 50 -15.48 -46.68 -14.45
N ASP A 51 -16.21 -47.34 -13.54
CA ASP A 51 -17.28 -46.67 -12.78
C ASP A 51 -16.62 -45.56 -11.95
N ASP A 52 -17.00 -44.32 -12.22
CA ASP A 52 -16.42 -43.13 -11.56
C ASP A 52 -17.30 -42.65 -10.41
N GLY A 53 -18.38 -43.36 -10.11
CA GLY A 53 -19.36 -43.00 -9.10
C GLY A 53 -20.02 -41.66 -9.35
N GLY A 54 -20.21 -41.23 -10.60
CA GLY A 54 -21.01 -40.05 -10.90
C GLY A 54 -21.44 -39.87 -12.35
N SER A 55 -20.50 -39.91 -13.30
CA SER A 55 -20.79 -39.76 -14.74
C SER A 55 -20.93 -41.10 -15.47
N LEU A 56 -20.36 -42.17 -14.92
CA LEU A 56 -20.45 -43.53 -15.46
C LEU A 56 -20.78 -44.52 -14.36
N ALA A 57 -21.93 -45.20 -14.49
CA ALA A 57 -22.33 -46.30 -13.61
C ALA A 57 -22.18 -47.63 -14.36
N LYS A 58 -21.38 -48.55 -13.82
CA LYS A 58 -21.09 -49.84 -14.47
C LYS A 58 -21.86 -50.97 -13.80
N GLY A 59 -22.57 -51.75 -14.62
CA GLY A 59 -23.23 -52.98 -14.20
C GLY A 59 -22.55 -54.22 -14.79
N SER A 60 -23.17 -55.38 -14.59
CA SER A 60 -22.70 -56.64 -15.20
C SER A 60 -23.15 -56.74 -16.66
N GLY A 61 -22.25 -56.50 -17.60
CA GLY A 61 -22.54 -56.58 -19.05
C GLY A 61 -23.30 -55.38 -19.63
N PHE A 62 -23.38 -54.27 -18.91
CA PHE A 62 -23.92 -52.99 -19.37
C PHE A 62 -23.28 -51.81 -18.63
N TYR A 63 -23.50 -50.60 -19.10
CA TYR A 63 -23.14 -49.37 -18.37
C TYR A 63 -24.07 -48.21 -18.73
N TRP A 64 -24.16 -47.26 -17.82
CA TRP A 64 -24.90 -46.01 -17.97
C TRP A 64 -23.92 -44.84 -18.02
N LYS A 65 -24.09 -43.96 -19.00
CA LYS A 65 -23.33 -42.71 -19.11
C LYS A 65 -24.25 -41.53 -18.89
N ARG A 66 -23.90 -40.63 -17.97
CA ARG A 66 -24.64 -39.39 -17.70
C ARG A 66 -24.68 -38.53 -18.95
N ILE A 67 -25.85 -37.98 -19.26
CA ILE A 67 -26.00 -37.00 -20.32
C ILE A 67 -25.51 -35.66 -19.78
N ILE A 68 -24.34 -35.23 -20.25
CA ILE A 68 -23.68 -33.98 -19.86
C ILE A 68 -23.64 -33.09 -21.09
N ASN A 69 -24.49 -32.06 -21.10
CA ASN A 69 -24.51 -31.06 -22.18
C ASN A 69 -23.41 -30.01 -21.98
N ASP A 70 -23.11 -29.70 -20.72
CA ASP A 70 -22.10 -28.74 -20.31
C ASP A 70 -21.40 -29.29 -19.05
N THR A 71 -20.08 -29.43 -19.15
CA THR A 71 -19.26 -29.97 -18.07
C THR A 71 -19.17 -29.01 -16.87
N GLU A 72 -19.47 -27.72 -17.02
CA GLU A 72 -19.53 -26.76 -15.92
C GLU A 72 -20.72 -26.99 -14.97
N GLN A 73 -21.76 -27.71 -15.43
CA GLN A 73 -22.93 -28.03 -14.62
C GLN A 73 -22.68 -29.24 -13.70
N VAL A 74 -21.61 -29.99 -13.95
CA VAL A 74 -21.21 -31.12 -13.12
C VAL A 74 -20.57 -30.60 -11.83
N ASN A 75 -20.97 -31.18 -10.69
CA ASN A 75 -20.60 -30.74 -9.35
C ASN A 75 -20.60 -31.93 -8.38
N LEU A 76 -20.14 -31.72 -7.16
CA LEU A 76 -19.97 -32.76 -6.15
C LEU A 76 -21.22 -33.58 -5.83
N TYR A 77 -22.42 -33.03 -5.95
CA TYR A 77 -23.65 -33.81 -5.71
C TYR A 77 -23.82 -34.94 -6.72
N HIS A 78 -23.35 -34.78 -7.96
CA HIS A 78 -23.35 -35.84 -8.95
C HIS A 78 -22.43 -37.00 -8.60
N PHE A 79 -21.45 -36.78 -7.71
CA PHE A 79 -20.48 -37.78 -7.22
C PHE A 79 -20.78 -38.26 -5.80
N GLY A 80 -21.96 -37.91 -5.27
CA GLY A 80 -22.43 -38.36 -3.97
C GLY A 80 -21.97 -37.52 -2.79
N ALA A 81 -21.69 -36.24 -2.96
CA ALA A 81 -21.61 -35.36 -1.77
C ALA A 81 -23.01 -35.12 -1.18
N LYS A 82 -23.07 -34.89 0.13
CA LYS A 82 -24.27 -34.50 0.87
C LYS A 82 -24.35 -32.99 1.09
N GLY A 83 -23.23 -32.34 1.42
CA GLY A 83 -23.20 -30.91 1.69
C GLY A 83 -23.98 -30.50 2.95
N ASP A 84 -24.06 -31.39 3.94
CA ASP A 84 -24.70 -31.17 5.25
C ASP A 84 -23.73 -30.69 6.36
N GLY A 85 -22.42 -30.70 6.08
CA GLY A 85 -21.35 -30.27 6.97
C GLY A 85 -20.97 -31.27 8.06
N THR A 86 -21.47 -32.50 7.97
CA THR A 86 -21.26 -33.60 8.93
C THR A 86 -20.86 -34.91 8.26
N THR A 87 -21.48 -35.25 7.13
CA THR A 87 -21.10 -36.38 6.29
C THR A 87 -19.79 -36.05 5.59
N ASP A 88 -18.84 -36.99 5.63
CA ASP A 88 -17.55 -36.80 4.96
C ASP A 88 -17.70 -36.90 3.43
N ASP A 89 -17.58 -35.76 2.77
CA ASP A 89 -17.73 -35.60 1.32
C ASP A 89 -16.40 -35.80 0.57
N THR A 90 -15.32 -36.21 1.25
CA THR A 90 -13.98 -36.40 0.66
C THR A 90 -13.96 -37.41 -0.47
N ASP A 91 -14.74 -38.48 -0.36
CA ASP A 91 -14.81 -39.49 -1.41
C ASP A 91 -15.47 -38.95 -2.69
N ALA A 92 -16.49 -38.10 -2.55
CA ALA A 92 -17.11 -37.40 -3.67
C ALA A 92 -16.15 -36.39 -4.29
N PHE A 93 -15.36 -35.69 -3.46
CA PHE A 93 -14.28 -34.82 -3.90
C PHE A 93 -13.27 -35.57 -4.76
N ARG A 94 -12.74 -36.70 -4.28
CA ARG A 94 -11.74 -37.50 -5.00
C ARG A 94 -12.28 -38.02 -6.33
N ARG A 95 -13.52 -38.51 -6.34
CA ARG A 95 -14.19 -38.96 -7.58
C ARG A 95 -14.31 -37.83 -8.61
N MET A 96 -14.81 -36.66 -8.19
CA MET A 96 -14.95 -35.51 -9.09
C MET A 96 -13.58 -35.00 -9.58
N PHE A 97 -12.58 -34.95 -8.70
CA PHE A 97 -11.23 -34.55 -9.08
C PHE A 97 -10.68 -35.50 -10.15
N SER A 98 -10.69 -36.82 -9.90
CA SER A 98 -10.24 -37.82 -10.89
C SER A 98 -11.04 -37.75 -12.19
N TRP A 99 -12.35 -37.52 -12.13
CA TRP A 99 -13.19 -37.31 -13.30
C TRP A 99 -12.73 -36.09 -14.11
N SER A 100 -12.52 -34.92 -13.47
CA SER A 100 -12.08 -33.70 -14.15
C SER A 100 -10.76 -33.89 -14.89
N GLN A 101 -9.84 -34.69 -14.33
CA GLN A 101 -8.53 -34.94 -14.94
C GLN A 101 -8.58 -35.90 -16.14
N SER A 102 -9.63 -36.71 -16.26
CA SER A 102 -9.69 -37.82 -17.22
C SER A 102 -10.87 -37.79 -18.21
N TYR A 103 -11.88 -36.95 -17.99
CA TYR A 103 -13.11 -36.94 -18.81
C TYR A 103 -12.85 -36.52 -20.26
N ASP A 104 -12.27 -35.34 -20.49
CA ASP A 104 -11.82 -34.86 -21.78
C ASP A 104 -10.72 -33.78 -21.62
N VAL A 105 -10.26 -33.21 -22.73
CA VAL A 105 -9.21 -32.16 -22.73
C VAL A 105 -9.67 -30.83 -22.14
N ASN A 106 -10.97 -30.53 -22.19
CA ASN A 106 -11.55 -29.28 -21.71
C ASN A 106 -11.85 -29.34 -20.20
N ALA A 107 -12.20 -30.52 -19.69
CA ALA A 107 -12.57 -30.75 -18.30
C ALA A 107 -11.40 -30.67 -17.33
N LYS A 108 -10.15 -30.82 -17.81
CA LYS A 108 -8.93 -30.78 -16.97
C LYS A 108 -8.78 -29.50 -16.15
N ASN A 109 -9.32 -28.39 -16.65
CA ASN A 109 -9.25 -27.09 -15.98
C ASN A 109 -10.51 -26.76 -15.16
N LEU A 110 -11.53 -27.63 -15.15
CA LEU A 110 -12.75 -27.44 -14.35
C LEU A 110 -12.52 -27.67 -12.86
N GLY A 111 -11.57 -28.53 -12.51
CA GLY A 111 -11.31 -28.92 -11.12
C GLY A 111 -12.54 -29.49 -10.41
N VAL A 112 -12.65 -29.21 -9.11
CA VAL A 112 -13.77 -29.63 -8.26
C VAL A 112 -14.74 -28.48 -8.06
N ARG A 113 -16.03 -28.72 -8.37
CA ARG A 113 -17.10 -27.73 -8.22
C ARG A 113 -18.03 -28.10 -7.06
N PHE A 114 -18.06 -27.23 -6.06
CA PHE A 114 -18.96 -27.28 -4.94
C PHE A 114 -20.21 -26.44 -5.25
N PRO A 115 -21.42 -26.98 -5.05
CA PRO A 115 -22.63 -26.18 -5.00
C PRO A 115 -22.74 -25.42 -3.67
N ALA A 116 -23.81 -24.63 -3.50
CA ALA A 116 -24.14 -24.00 -2.21
C ALA A 116 -24.31 -25.07 -1.13
N GLY A 117 -23.77 -24.84 0.07
CA GLY A 117 -23.87 -25.78 1.18
C GLY A 117 -22.65 -25.76 2.09
N LYS A 118 -22.66 -26.66 3.07
CA LYS A 118 -21.54 -26.84 4.01
C LYS A 118 -20.95 -28.23 3.80
N PHE A 119 -19.67 -28.34 3.50
CA PHE A 119 -19.03 -29.62 3.16
C PHE A 119 -18.00 -29.96 4.23
N PHE A 120 -18.11 -31.15 4.80
CA PHE A 120 -17.03 -31.71 5.60
C PHE A 120 -16.07 -32.43 4.67
N ILE A 121 -14.81 -32.00 4.64
CA ILE A 121 -13.77 -32.58 3.82
C ILE A 121 -12.60 -32.95 4.73
N SER A 122 -12.37 -34.25 4.91
CA SER A 122 -11.15 -34.79 5.51
C SER A 122 -9.92 -34.43 4.66
N PRO A 123 -8.72 -34.38 5.24
CA PRO A 123 -7.48 -34.07 4.53
C PRO A 123 -7.27 -34.84 3.23
N VAL A 124 -6.95 -34.10 2.17
CA VAL A 124 -6.64 -34.59 0.82
C VAL A 124 -5.21 -34.21 0.46
N ASP A 125 -4.34 -35.22 0.33
CA ASP A 125 -2.96 -35.06 -0.10
C ASP A 125 -2.81 -35.51 -1.57
N LEU A 126 -2.50 -34.55 -2.43
CA LEU A 126 -2.21 -34.72 -3.86
C LEU A 126 -0.77 -34.27 -4.20
N SER A 127 0.11 -34.19 -3.19
CA SER A 127 1.47 -33.65 -3.35
C SER A 127 2.49 -34.65 -3.90
N ALA A 128 2.11 -35.93 -4.02
CA ALA A 128 3.00 -37.01 -4.45
C ALA A 128 3.61 -36.81 -5.86
N SER A 129 2.91 -36.11 -6.75
CA SER A 129 3.37 -35.79 -8.10
C SER A 129 2.84 -34.43 -8.54
N GLU A 130 3.62 -33.70 -9.35
CA GLU A 130 3.17 -32.42 -9.91
C GLU A 130 1.91 -32.64 -10.79
N ILE A 131 0.87 -31.86 -10.51
CA ILE A 131 -0.34 -31.76 -11.32
C ILE A 131 -0.37 -30.42 -12.05
N ALA A 132 -0.83 -30.44 -13.31
CA ALA A 132 -0.77 -29.25 -14.16
C ALA A 132 -1.72 -28.13 -13.70
N CYS A 133 -2.82 -28.47 -13.03
CA CYS A 133 -3.77 -27.53 -12.45
C CYS A 133 -4.56 -28.17 -11.30
N PHE A 134 -4.69 -27.45 -10.20
CA PHE A 134 -5.64 -27.73 -9.13
C PHE A 134 -6.66 -26.59 -9.08
N ALA A 135 -7.95 -26.90 -9.06
CA ALA A 135 -8.97 -25.87 -9.01
C ALA A 135 -10.15 -26.26 -8.09
N LEU A 136 -10.56 -25.31 -7.26
CA LEU A 136 -11.74 -25.37 -6.40
C LEU A 136 -12.69 -24.24 -6.77
N TYR A 137 -13.91 -24.59 -7.15
CA TYR A 137 -14.95 -23.62 -7.46
C TYR A 137 -16.15 -23.86 -6.55
N GLY A 138 -16.37 -22.97 -5.59
CA GLY A 138 -17.63 -22.89 -4.87
C GLY A 138 -18.66 -22.05 -5.59
N ASP A 139 -19.86 -22.05 -5.02
CA ASP A 139 -20.94 -21.17 -5.41
C ASP A 139 -20.66 -19.75 -4.90
N ASP A 140 -20.14 -18.91 -5.80
CA ASP A 140 -19.70 -17.58 -5.47
C ASP A 140 -20.88 -16.59 -5.43
N ALA A 141 -20.93 -15.79 -4.37
CA ALA A 141 -21.71 -14.56 -4.41
C ALA A 141 -20.89 -13.52 -5.19
N PRO A 142 -21.53 -12.60 -5.95
CA PRO A 142 -20.83 -11.47 -6.59
C PRO A 142 -20.03 -10.59 -5.62
N TYR A 143 -20.27 -10.76 -4.31
CA TYR A 143 -19.53 -10.13 -3.23
C TYR A 143 -18.83 -11.19 -2.38
N GLY A 144 -17.49 -11.18 -2.38
CA GLY A 144 -16.66 -12.21 -1.75
C GLY A 144 -16.78 -12.37 -0.24
N VAL A 145 -17.51 -11.49 0.47
CA VAL A 145 -17.75 -11.58 1.92
C VAL A 145 -18.61 -12.79 2.29
N THR A 146 -19.49 -13.24 1.39
CA THR A 146 -20.46 -14.30 1.68
C THR A 146 -20.49 -15.39 0.59
N PRO A 147 -19.39 -16.14 0.36
CA PRO A 147 -19.47 -17.33 -0.47
C PRO A 147 -20.48 -18.33 0.12
N ARG A 148 -21.28 -18.98 -0.73
CA ARG A 148 -22.36 -19.88 -0.29
C ARG A 148 -21.88 -21.32 -0.07
N THR A 149 -20.64 -21.62 -0.45
CA THR A 149 -19.95 -22.87 -0.14
C THR A 149 -19.06 -22.67 1.09
N VAL A 150 -19.33 -23.43 2.15
CA VAL A 150 -18.51 -23.47 3.36
C VAL A 150 -17.79 -24.82 3.43
N ILE A 151 -16.49 -24.82 3.69
CA ILE A 151 -15.71 -26.03 3.99
C ILE A 151 -15.37 -26.04 5.48
N VAL A 152 -15.61 -27.18 6.11
CA VAL A 152 -15.11 -27.55 7.44
C VAL A 152 -14.35 -28.88 7.33
N SER A 153 -13.55 -29.22 8.33
CA SER A 153 -12.75 -30.45 8.34
C SER A 153 -12.67 -31.04 9.75
N ASP A 154 -11.91 -32.11 9.88
CA ASP A 154 -11.72 -32.97 11.05
C ASP A 154 -10.93 -32.33 12.21
N LYS A 155 -10.41 -31.11 12.04
CA LYS A 155 -9.56 -30.40 13.01
C LYS A 155 -8.23 -31.09 13.29
N SER A 156 -7.79 -32.00 12.42
CA SER A 156 -6.48 -32.65 12.52
C SER A 156 -5.34 -31.67 12.22
N PHE A 157 -4.11 -32.12 12.46
CA PHE A 157 -2.91 -31.34 12.12
C PHE A 157 -2.60 -31.32 10.62
N ASN A 158 -3.32 -32.10 9.80
CA ASN A 158 -3.08 -32.22 8.37
C ASN A 158 -3.81 -31.12 7.60
N THR A 159 -3.12 -30.55 6.60
CA THR A 159 -3.70 -29.58 5.66
C THR A 159 -4.89 -30.19 4.93
N VAL A 160 -6.02 -29.47 4.85
CA VAL A 160 -7.23 -29.96 4.15
C VAL A 160 -6.94 -30.26 2.68
N PHE A 161 -6.24 -29.37 1.99
CA PHE A 161 -5.80 -29.56 0.61
C PHE A 161 -4.30 -29.33 0.51
N LYS A 162 -3.52 -30.42 0.47
CA LYS A 162 -2.09 -30.38 0.20
C LYS A 162 -1.85 -30.81 -1.24
N VAL A 163 -1.23 -29.95 -2.05
CA VAL A 163 -1.07 -30.19 -3.49
C VAL A 163 0.35 -29.91 -3.94
N ASN A 164 0.73 -30.49 -5.08
CA ASN A 164 1.89 -30.07 -5.85
C ASN A 164 1.36 -29.65 -7.22
N ALA A 165 0.86 -28.41 -7.34
CA ALA A 165 0.22 -27.93 -8.56
C ALA A 165 0.90 -26.70 -9.15
N ARG A 166 1.23 -26.74 -10.45
CA ARG A 166 1.80 -25.56 -11.14
C ARG A 166 0.84 -24.37 -11.21
N ARG A 167 -0.46 -24.66 -11.33
CA ARG A 167 -1.53 -23.68 -11.43
C ARG A 167 -2.61 -23.99 -10.40
N THR A 168 -2.96 -23.01 -9.59
CA THR A 168 -3.99 -23.15 -8.55
C THR A 168 -5.08 -22.12 -8.73
N ILE A 169 -6.34 -22.56 -8.65
CA ILE A 169 -7.51 -21.67 -8.65
C ILE A 169 -8.39 -22.00 -7.44
N ILE A 170 -8.75 -21.00 -6.64
CA ILE A 170 -9.74 -21.16 -5.56
C ILE A 170 -10.74 -20.00 -5.66
N ARG A 171 -12.01 -20.31 -5.90
CA ARG A 171 -13.05 -19.30 -6.05
C ARG A 171 -14.27 -19.63 -5.22
N GLY A 172 -14.84 -18.65 -4.53
CA GLY A 172 -16.17 -18.80 -3.94
C GLY A 172 -16.23 -19.78 -2.76
N ILE A 173 -15.14 -19.89 -1.99
CA ILE A 173 -15.04 -20.79 -0.85
C ILE A 173 -14.98 -20.00 0.45
N SER A 174 -15.70 -20.46 1.47
CA SER A 174 -15.53 -20.03 2.85
C SER A 174 -14.88 -21.15 3.66
N TRP A 175 -13.65 -20.97 4.13
CA TRP A 175 -13.00 -21.86 5.07
C TRP A 175 -13.39 -21.50 6.51
N ASN A 176 -13.94 -22.46 7.24
CA ASN A 176 -14.16 -22.35 8.68
C ASN A 176 -13.31 -23.41 9.40
N GLY A 177 -12.21 -22.96 10.00
CA GLY A 177 -11.26 -23.85 10.69
C GLY A 177 -11.71 -24.32 12.07
N GLN A 178 -12.83 -23.80 12.58
CA GLN A 178 -13.42 -24.21 13.85
C GLN A 178 -12.44 -24.15 15.05
N ALA A 179 -11.41 -23.31 14.96
CA ALA A 179 -10.47 -23.05 16.04
C ALA A 179 -11.05 -22.00 16.99
N SER A 180 -10.63 -22.06 18.25
CA SER A 180 -10.97 -21.10 19.28
C SER A 180 -9.76 -20.89 20.19
N ALA A 181 -9.66 -19.69 20.76
CA ALA A 181 -8.64 -19.31 21.73
C ALA A 181 -9.22 -18.25 22.69
N ASP A 182 -8.67 -18.16 23.90
CA ASP A 182 -8.96 -17.04 24.81
C ASP A 182 -8.11 -15.82 24.43
N THR A 183 -8.73 -14.86 23.74
CA THR A 183 -8.09 -13.63 23.28
C THR A 183 -8.13 -12.50 24.33
N ALA A 184 -8.91 -12.64 25.40
CA ALA A 184 -8.99 -11.65 26.46
C ALA A 184 -7.84 -11.83 27.45
N ALA A 185 -7.57 -13.07 27.87
CA ALA A 185 -6.48 -13.39 28.79
C ALA A 185 -5.10 -13.34 28.12
N ASN A 186 -5.02 -13.68 26.83
CA ASN A 186 -3.78 -13.66 26.06
C ASN A 186 -3.75 -12.43 25.16
N THR A 187 -2.94 -11.42 25.47
CA THR A 187 -2.87 -10.16 24.71
C THR A 187 -1.79 -10.14 23.62
N GLY A 188 -0.79 -11.04 23.69
CA GLY A 188 0.26 -11.22 22.67
C GLY A 188 -0.18 -12.13 21.51
N ALA A 189 0.75 -12.61 20.68
CA ALA A 189 0.41 -13.59 19.65
C ALA A 189 -0.19 -14.86 20.27
N ILE A 190 -1.27 -15.38 19.69
CA ILE A 190 -1.81 -16.69 20.06
C ILE A 190 -0.93 -17.75 19.41
N THR A 191 -0.34 -18.61 20.24
CA THR A 191 0.55 -19.68 19.81
C THR A 191 -0.22 -20.99 19.61
N PRO A 192 0.32 -21.94 18.82
CA PRO A 192 -0.35 -23.22 18.51
C PRO A 192 -0.88 -24.00 19.73
N ASP A 193 -0.16 -23.97 20.85
CA ASP A 193 -0.52 -24.65 22.11
C ASP A 193 -1.75 -24.06 22.80
N LYS A 194 -2.16 -22.84 22.43
CA LYS A 194 -3.32 -22.13 23.00
C LYS A 194 -4.58 -22.30 22.16
N LEU A 195 -4.52 -23.08 21.08
CA LEU A 195 -5.61 -23.27 20.12
C LEU A 195 -6.31 -24.60 20.32
N SER A 196 -7.63 -24.61 20.10
CA SER A 196 -8.41 -25.86 20.11
C SER A 196 -8.08 -26.80 18.95
N ASN A 197 -7.51 -26.29 17.86
CA ASN A 197 -6.90 -27.04 16.77
C ASN A 197 -5.96 -26.14 15.96
N VAL A 198 -5.13 -26.72 15.10
CA VAL A 198 -4.15 -25.99 14.28
C VAL A 198 -4.21 -26.37 12.79
N GLN A 199 -5.40 -26.77 12.32
CA GLN A 199 -5.56 -27.31 10.97
C GLN A 199 -5.31 -26.24 9.89
N PRO A 200 -4.35 -26.44 8.96
CA PRO A 200 -4.19 -25.60 7.78
C PRO A 200 -5.24 -25.92 6.72
N PHE A 201 -5.59 -24.94 5.87
CA PHE A 201 -6.57 -25.16 4.80
C PHE A 201 -5.91 -25.61 3.48
N PHE A 202 -5.01 -24.80 2.93
CA PHE A 202 -4.40 -25.06 1.64
C PHE A 202 -2.88 -24.89 1.70
N GLU A 203 -2.15 -25.85 1.15
CA GLU A 203 -0.69 -25.80 0.99
C GLU A 203 -0.34 -26.30 -0.42
N ASN A 204 0.34 -25.45 -1.19
CA ASN A 204 0.98 -25.87 -2.42
C ASN A 204 2.48 -26.06 -2.17
N THR A 205 2.99 -27.25 -2.49
CA THR A 205 4.38 -27.61 -2.29
C THR A 205 5.18 -27.58 -3.59
N THR A 206 4.60 -27.07 -4.68
CA THR A 206 5.32 -26.88 -5.95
C THR A 206 6.48 -25.94 -5.72
N ILE A 207 7.68 -26.39 -6.12
CA ILE A 207 8.88 -25.57 -6.13
C ILE A 207 9.13 -25.07 -7.55
N GLU A 208 10.04 -24.12 -7.67
CA GLU A 208 10.51 -23.61 -8.96
C GLU A 208 9.39 -23.00 -9.82
N GLY A 209 8.45 -22.31 -9.18
CA GLY A 209 7.44 -21.49 -9.82
C GLY A 209 6.02 -22.00 -9.66
N GLU A 210 5.13 -21.21 -9.08
CA GLU A 210 3.68 -21.47 -9.09
C GLU A 210 2.86 -20.25 -9.52
N PHE A 211 1.67 -20.53 -10.09
CA PHE A 211 0.70 -19.53 -10.54
C PHE A 211 -0.61 -19.72 -9.77
N VAL A 212 -1.07 -18.69 -9.07
CA VAL A 212 -2.20 -18.83 -8.13
C VAL A 212 -3.25 -17.75 -8.33
N ASN A 213 -4.52 -18.13 -8.40
CA ASN A 213 -5.64 -17.19 -8.43
C ASN A 213 -6.67 -17.58 -7.39
N ILE A 214 -6.76 -16.80 -6.31
CA ILE A 214 -7.77 -16.97 -5.27
C ILE A 214 -8.66 -15.74 -5.23
N ARG A 215 -9.97 -15.96 -5.36
CA ARG A 215 -10.94 -14.85 -5.34
C ARG A 215 -12.24 -15.20 -4.63
N CYS A 216 -12.88 -14.19 -4.05
CA CYS A 216 -14.13 -14.37 -3.30
C CYS A 216 -13.95 -15.48 -2.25
N PHE A 217 -12.95 -15.30 -1.39
CA PHE A 217 -12.52 -16.31 -0.42
C PHE A 217 -12.65 -15.74 0.99
N ARG A 218 -13.34 -16.49 1.85
CA ARG A 218 -13.52 -16.11 3.25
C ARG A 218 -12.78 -17.07 4.17
N VAL A 219 -12.06 -16.52 5.16
CA VAL A 219 -11.36 -17.30 6.19
C VAL A 219 -11.94 -16.96 7.56
N GLN A 220 -12.35 -17.96 8.31
CA GLN A 220 -12.84 -17.78 9.67
C GLN A 220 -12.28 -18.85 10.59
N TYR A 221 -11.93 -18.45 11.82
CA TYR A 221 -11.58 -19.39 12.89
C TYR A 221 -10.49 -20.40 12.48
N ASN A 222 -9.49 -19.97 11.70
CA ASN A 222 -8.39 -20.85 11.30
C ASN A 222 -7.40 -21.01 12.46
N GLY A 223 -7.05 -22.27 12.74
CA GLY A 223 -6.02 -22.62 13.71
C GLY A 223 -4.64 -22.78 13.09
N GLY A 224 -4.57 -23.20 11.82
CA GLY A 224 -3.36 -23.24 11.01
C GLY A 224 -3.39 -22.22 9.89
N THR A 225 -2.29 -22.11 9.13
CA THR A 225 -2.20 -21.19 7.99
C THR A 225 -3.31 -21.48 6.97
N ALA A 226 -4.02 -20.45 6.52
CA ALA A 226 -5.12 -20.63 5.57
C ALA A 226 -4.59 -20.95 4.16
N ILE A 227 -3.71 -20.12 3.60
CA ILE A 227 -3.08 -20.35 2.30
C ILE A 227 -1.56 -20.31 2.49
N LYS A 228 -0.90 -21.44 2.18
CA LYS A 228 0.54 -21.58 2.19
C LYS A 228 1.06 -21.83 0.76
N LEU A 229 1.95 -20.96 0.32
CA LEU A 229 2.49 -20.88 -1.04
C LEU A 229 4.02 -20.88 -1.01
N LEU A 230 4.63 -21.24 -2.14
CA LEU A 230 6.08 -21.37 -2.30
C LEU A 230 6.48 -20.99 -3.72
N ASP A 231 7.51 -20.17 -3.88
CA ASP A 231 8.09 -19.86 -5.20
C ASP A 231 7.06 -19.24 -6.19
N THR A 232 6.17 -18.35 -5.72
CA THR A 232 5.16 -17.74 -6.60
C THR A 232 5.80 -16.91 -7.72
N LEU A 233 5.24 -17.03 -8.94
CA LEU A 233 5.64 -16.27 -10.13
C LEU A 233 4.64 -15.18 -10.51
N ASP A 234 3.35 -15.48 -10.37
CA ASP A 234 2.22 -14.57 -10.58
C ASP A 234 1.08 -15.09 -9.70
N THR A 235 0.59 -14.24 -8.81
CA THR A 235 -0.43 -14.62 -7.85
C THR A 235 -1.42 -13.50 -7.64
N ARG A 236 -2.71 -13.83 -7.73
CA ARG A 236 -3.79 -12.86 -7.50
C ARG A 236 -4.69 -13.28 -6.35
N PHE A 237 -4.84 -12.36 -5.41
CA PHE A 237 -5.79 -12.40 -4.32
C PHE A 237 -6.79 -11.25 -4.50
N ASP A 238 -8.06 -11.55 -4.73
CA ASP A 238 -9.12 -10.54 -4.88
C ASP A 238 -10.33 -10.87 -4.01
N GLN A 239 -10.90 -9.88 -3.34
CA GLN A 239 -12.08 -10.06 -2.49
C GLN A 239 -11.86 -11.14 -1.42
N ILE A 240 -10.81 -10.95 -0.64
CA ILE A 240 -10.45 -11.82 0.48
C ILE A 240 -10.95 -11.21 1.77
N TYR A 241 -11.68 -11.99 2.57
CA TYR A 241 -12.28 -11.50 3.79
C TYR A 241 -11.99 -12.43 4.95
N THR A 242 -11.58 -11.88 6.09
CA THR A 242 -11.27 -12.69 7.26
C THR A 242 -11.95 -12.20 8.53
N GLN A 243 -12.22 -13.12 9.44
CA GLN A 243 -12.83 -12.81 10.72
C GLN A 243 -12.37 -13.82 11.77
N ASN A 244 -11.84 -13.33 12.90
CA ASN A 244 -11.39 -14.13 14.04
C ASN A 244 -10.39 -15.22 13.60
N THR A 245 -9.23 -14.79 13.08
CA THR A 245 -8.19 -15.69 12.60
C THR A 245 -7.09 -15.84 13.63
N TYR A 246 -6.75 -17.08 14.02
CA TYR A 246 -5.78 -17.32 15.10
C TYR A 246 -4.38 -17.71 14.61
N ALA A 247 -4.25 -18.03 13.33
CA ALA A 247 -2.99 -18.22 12.64
C ALA A 247 -2.95 -17.37 11.36
N ARG A 248 -1.83 -17.44 10.65
CA ARG A 248 -1.58 -16.70 9.41
C ARG A 248 -2.67 -16.95 8.38
N VAL A 249 -3.05 -15.91 7.65
CA VAL A 249 -3.96 -16.05 6.52
C VAL A 249 -3.15 -16.42 5.28
N PHE A 250 -2.10 -15.65 5.00
CA PHE A 250 -1.15 -15.93 3.94
C PHE A 250 0.23 -16.20 4.51
N ASP A 251 0.86 -17.26 4.02
CA ASP A 251 2.27 -17.59 4.24
C ASP A 251 2.89 -17.94 2.89
N ILE A 252 3.61 -16.98 2.32
CA ILE A 252 4.22 -17.10 0.99
C ILE A 252 5.72 -17.08 1.16
N GLY A 253 6.34 -18.24 0.91
CA GLY A 253 7.77 -18.44 1.07
C GLY A 253 8.48 -18.68 -0.26
N TRP A 254 9.67 -19.26 -0.13
CA TRP A 254 10.51 -19.71 -1.23
C TRP A 254 11.30 -20.96 -0.83
N SER A 255 11.69 -21.78 -1.82
CA SER A 255 12.32 -23.08 -1.63
C SER A 255 13.84 -23.01 -1.43
N ASN A 256 14.47 -21.91 -1.83
CA ASN A 256 15.92 -21.80 -2.05
C ASN A 256 16.45 -22.81 -3.07
N SER A 257 15.63 -23.27 -4.03
CA SER A 257 16.15 -24.09 -5.11
C SER A 257 17.26 -23.33 -5.86
N PRO A 258 18.44 -23.94 -6.05
CA PRO A 258 19.54 -23.31 -6.77
C PRO A 258 19.23 -23.14 -8.27
N ASN A 259 18.26 -23.89 -8.81
CA ASN A 259 17.88 -23.85 -10.22
C ASN A 259 16.97 -22.65 -10.51
N GLY A 260 17.56 -21.46 -10.68
CA GLY A 260 16.80 -20.23 -10.94
C GLY A 260 16.78 -19.25 -9.77
N VAL A 261 17.53 -19.51 -8.69
CA VAL A 261 17.68 -18.63 -7.52
C VAL A 261 16.31 -18.33 -6.89
N TRP A 262 15.63 -19.39 -6.45
CA TRP A 262 14.33 -19.30 -5.80
C TRP A 262 14.46 -18.87 -4.33
N ASP A 263 15.00 -17.68 -4.11
CA ASP A 263 15.27 -17.08 -2.80
C ASP A 263 14.26 -15.98 -2.41
N HIS A 264 13.19 -15.87 -3.21
CA HIS A 264 12.14 -14.86 -3.13
C HIS A 264 10.90 -15.35 -3.89
N SER A 265 9.86 -14.54 -3.91
CA SER A 265 8.72 -14.80 -4.79
C SER A 265 8.20 -13.51 -5.45
N THR A 266 7.35 -13.64 -6.46
CA THR A 266 7.14 -12.60 -7.49
C THR A 266 5.66 -12.36 -7.80
N ALA A 267 5.32 -11.09 -8.04
CA ALA A 267 4.06 -10.63 -8.62
C ALA A 267 2.79 -11.12 -7.89
N VAL A 268 2.78 -10.96 -6.57
CA VAL A 268 1.54 -11.07 -5.78
C VAL A 268 0.76 -9.75 -5.85
N GLU A 269 -0.47 -9.81 -6.36
CA GLU A 269 -1.47 -8.74 -6.25
C GLU A 269 -2.53 -9.10 -5.19
N LEU A 270 -2.64 -8.28 -4.15
CA LEU A 270 -3.70 -8.34 -3.15
C LEU A 270 -4.65 -7.15 -3.31
N SER A 271 -5.93 -7.43 -3.59
CA SER A 271 -6.91 -6.40 -3.93
C SER A 271 -8.27 -6.63 -3.27
N ASN A 272 -8.94 -5.52 -2.92
CA ASN A 272 -10.33 -5.49 -2.42
C ASN A 272 -10.55 -6.40 -1.20
N ALA A 273 -9.61 -6.40 -0.25
CA ALA A 273 -9.61 -7.33 0.87
C ALA A 273 -9.85 -6.63 2.21
N ASN A 274 -10.39 -7.37 3.19
CA ASN A 274 -10.50 -6.90 4.56
C ASN A 274 -10.14 -8.04 5.54
N PHE A 275 -9.16 -7.77 6.41
CA PHE A 275 -8.67 -8.68 7.42
C PHE A 275 -9.05 -8.17 8.82
N GLN A 276 -10.01 -8.82 9.48
CA GLN A 276 -10.47 -8.41 10.81
C GLN A 276 -10.12 -9.44 11.89
N TYR A 277 -9.68 -8.94 13.04
CA TYR A 277 -9.47 -9.73 14.25
C TYR A 277 -8.46 -10.87 14.07
N GLY A 278 -7.26 -10.54 13.58
CA GLY A 278 -6.12 -11.46 13.50
C GLY A 278 -5.33 -11.52 14.81
N TYR A 279 -5.17 -12.72 15.36
CA TYR A 279 -4.55 -12.96 16.67
C TYR A 279 -3.24 -13.78 16.64
N GLY A 280 -2.88 -14.33 15.48
CA GLY A 280 -1.63 -15.07 15.28
C GLY A 280 -0.38 -14.18 15.38
N ASP A 281 0.78 -14.76 15.07
CA ASP A 281 2.06 -14.05 15.02
C ASP A 281 2.18 -13.09 13.82
N ALA A 282 1.38 -13.32 12.78
CA ALA A 282 1.18 -12.44 11.64
C ALA A 282 -0.13 -12.81 10.93
N THR A 283 -0.76 -11.84 10.24
CA THR A 283 -1.88 -12.12 9.32
C THR A 283 -1.37 -12.37 7.91
N LEU A 284 -0.46 -11.53 7.44
CA LEU A 284 0.17 -11.61 6.13
C LEU A 284 1.67 -11.91 6.31
N VAL A 285 2.17 -13.02 5.78
CA VAL A 285 3.61 -13.31 5.71
C VAL A 285 3.99 -13.44 4.24
N MET A 286 4.54 -12.37 3.68
CA MET A 286 4.97 -12.28 2.28
C MET A 286 6.31 -11.52 2.15
N PRO A 287 7.36 -11.92 2.89
CA PRO A 287 8.67 -11.29 2.77
C PRO A 287 9.31 -11.59 1.40
N ARG A 288 10.24 -10.73 0.98
CA ARG A 288 10.94 -10.82 -0.33
C ARG A 288 10.01 -10.87 -1.54
N MET A 289 8.80 -10.32 -1.41
CA MET A 289 7.88 -10.20 -2.54
C MET A 289 8.34 -9.15 -3.54
N THR A 290 8.75 -9.54 -4.74
CA THR A 290 9.14 -8.59 -5.79
C THR A 290 7.97 -8.30 -6.72
N GLN A 291 7.92 -7.07 -7.27
CA GLN A 291 6.83 -6.61 -8.15
C GLN A 291 5.41 -6.84 -7.57
N GLY A 292 5.25 -6.72 -6.25
CA GLY A 292 3.98 -6.90 -5.55
C GLY A 292 3.07 -5.68 -5.61
N LEU A 293 1.76 -5.92 -5.47
CA LEU A 293 0.72 -4.88 -5.48
C LEU A 293 -0.26 -5.08 -4.33
N ILE A 294 -0.64 -3.99 -3.67
CA ILE A 294 -1.73 -3.92 -2.70
C ILE A 294 -2.69 -2.81 -3.13
N ARG A 295 -3.98 -3.12 -3.27
CA ARG A 295 -5.00 -2.16 -3.76
C ARG A 295 -6.30 -2.27 -2.97
N ASN A 296 -6.71 -1.19 -2.30
CA ASN A 296 -7.98 -1.14 -1.54
C ASN A 296 -8.09 -2.29 -0.53
N VAL A 297 -7.21 -2.26 0.48
CA VAL A 297 -7.09 -3.32 1.50
C VAL A 297 -7.21 -2.73 2.88
N TRP A 298 -7.94 -3.43 3.76
CA TRP A 298 -8.15 -3.06 5.16
C TRP A 298 -7.60 -4.14 6.08
N ILE A 299 -6.86 -3.75 7.12
CA ILE A 299 -6.42 -4.62 8.21
C ILE A 299 -6.82 -3.97 9.52
N GLU A 300 -7.70 -4.62 10.27
CA GLU A 300 -8.41 -4.01 11.40
C GLU A 300 -8.36 -4.93 12.64
N HIS A 301 -8.23 -4.33 13.83
CA HIS A 301 -8.29 -5.02 15.12
C HIS A 301 -7.36 -6.24 15.23
N THR A 302 -6.22 -6.15 14.55
CA THR A 302 -5.30 -7.26 14.32
C THR A 302 -4.01 -7.04 15.10
N ARG A 303 -3.57 -8.05 15.85
CA ARG A 303 -2.37 -7.93 16.71
C ARG A 303 -1.11 -7.71 15.90
N PHE A 304 -0.94 -8.49 14.84
CA PHE A 304 0.23 -8.47 13.96
C PHE A 304 -0.25 -8.42 12.50
N PRO A 305 -0.31 -7.23 11.88
CA PRO A 305 -0.77 -7.07 10.50
C PRO A 305 0.00 -7.95 9.51
N GLY A 306 1.31 -8.07 9.71
CA GLY A 306 2.13 -8.97 8.92
C GLY A 306 3.56 -8.51 8.69
N ASP A 307 4.25 -9.30 7.88
CA ASP A 307 5.61 -9.07 7.40
C ASP A 307 5.68 -9.12 5.88
N LEU A 308 6.01 -7.97 5.30
CA LEU A 308 6.19 -7.73 3.87
C LEU A 308 7.63 -7.26 3.58
N SER A 309 8.55 -7.46 4.53
CA SER A 309 9.92 -6.95 4.51
C SER A 309 10.73 -7.47 3.32
N ASN A 310 11.76 -6.72 2.92
CA ASN A 310 12.60 -6.98 1.75
C ASN A 310 11.82 -7.07 0.41
N GLY A 311 10.56 -6.61 0.38
CA GLY A 311 9.74 -6.64 -0.83
C GLY A 311 9.97 -5.45 -1.76
N GLN A 312 9.21 -5.43 -2.85
CA GLN A 312 9.00 -4.31 -3.75
C GLN A 312 7.50 -4.20 -4.00
N TRP A 313 6.89 -3.10 -3.52
CA TRP A 313 5.44 -2.96 -3.48
C TRP A 313 4.95 -1.63 -4.05
N ILE A 314 3.89 -1.70 -4.84
CA ILE A 314 2.97 -0.57 -5.04
C ILE A 314 1.79 -0.76 -4.10
N ILE A 315 1.54 0.21 -3.22
CA ILE A 315 0.48 0.15 -2.21
C ILE A 315 -0.45 1.35 -2.40
N ASP A 316 -1.68 1.07 -2.83
CA ASP A 316 -2.71 2.06 -3.08
C ASP A 316 -3.92 1.82 -2.16
N ALA A 317 -4.29 2.83 -1.37
CA ALA A 317 -5.46 2.78 -0.47
C ALA A 317 -5.42 1.59 0.51
N LEU A 318 -4.34 1.49 1.28
CA LEU A 318 -4.22 0.56 2.41
C LEU A 318 -4.69 1.26 3.69
N SER A 319 -5.59 0.62 4.44
CA SER A 319 -6.00 1.00 5.79
C SER A 319 -5.44 0.02 6.81
N VAL A 320 -4.76 0.53 7.84
CA VAL A 320 -4.32 -0.25 9.01
C VAL A 320 -4.87 0.44 10.26
N GLU A 321 -5.79 -0.20 10.97
CA GLU A 321 -6.57 0.42 12.04
C GLU A 321 -6.63 -0.46 13.29
N ASP A 322 -6.38 0.15 14.46
CA ASP A 322 -6.42 -0.54 15.75
C ASP A 322 -5.57 -1.83 15.78
N CYS A 323 -4.39 -1.75 15.17
CA CYS A 323 -3.43 -2.85 15.15
C CYS A 323 -2.37 -2.64 16.23
N ALA A 324 -2.13 -3.67 17.04
CA ALA A 324 -1.24 -3.57 18.19
C ALA A 324 0.24 -3.40 17.79
N ASN A 325 0.63 -3.95 16.63
CA ASN A 325 1.99 -3.90 16.09
C ASN A 325 1.99 -3.29 14.67
N PRO A 326 3.12 -2.73 14.22
CA PRO A 326 3.23 -2.20 12.87
C PRO A 326 3.12 -3.31 11.80
N LEU A 327 2.63 -2.95 10.63
CA LEU A 327 2.88 -3.73 9.41
C LEU A 327 4.35 -3.55 9.03
N MET A 328 5.09 -4.66 8.92
CA MET A 328 6.53 -4.62 8.66
C MET A 328 6.80 -4.51 7.16
N LEU A 329 7.51 -3.45 6.77
CA LEU A 329 8.00 -3.17 5.43
C LEU A 329 9.50 -2.85 5.49
N ASN A 330 10.21 -3.42 6.46
CA ASN A 330 11.64 -3.18 6.65
C ASN A 330 12.40 -3.54 5.38
N ASN A 331 13.40 -2.72 5.02
CA ASN A 331 14.21 -2.89 3.82
C ASN A 331 13.44 -2.94 2.48
N SER A 332 12.14 -2.62 2.48
CA SER A 332 11.29 -2.77 1.31
C SER A 332 11.35 -1.56 0.40
N ARG A 333 11.21 -1.83 -0.90
CA ARG A 333 11.18 -0.85 -1.98
C ARG A 333 9.74 -0.47 -2.28
N VAL A 334 9.20 0.52 -1.59
CA VAL A 334 7.76 0.77 -1.62
C VAL A 334 7.38 2.12 -2.21
N GLN A 335 6.30 2.12 -2.98
CA GLN A 335 5.60 3.30 -3.44
C GLN A 335 4.19 3.26 -2.87
N ILE A 336 3.87 4.20 -1.99
CA ILE A 336 2.61 4.20 -1.23
C ILE A 336 1.78 5.44 -1.55
N ARG A 337 0.48 5.26 -1.73
CA ARG A 337 -0.50 6.34 -1.88
C ARG A 337 -1.76 6.08 -1.05
N GLN A 338 -2.27 7.15 -0.43
CA GLN A 338 -3.50 7.13 0.37
C GLN A 338 -3.45 6.08 1.50
N LEU A 339 -2.37 6.11 2.29
CA LEU A 339 -2.23 5.24 3.46
C LEU A 339 -3.04 5.78 4.63
N ASN A 340 -4.02 5.02 5.09
CA ASN A 340 -4.85 5.35 6.24
C ASN A 340 -4.37 4.62 7.49
N LEU A 341 -3.94 5.38 8.52
CA LEU A 341 -3.44 4.85 9.78
C LEU A 341 -4.28 5.44 10.93
N GLN A 342 -4.97 4.58 11.68
CA GLN A 342 -5.84 4.98 12.78
C GLN A 342 -5.49 4.26 14.08
N ALA A 343 -5.94 4.83 15.21
CA ALA A 343 -5.83 4.23 16.55
C ALA A 343 -4.41 3.76 16.94
N GLY A 344 -3.38 4.48 16.50
CA GLY A 344 -1.99 4.17 16.84
C GLY A 344 -1.29 3.14 15.94
N SER A 345 -2.00 2.59 14.94
CA SER A 345 -1.44 1.74 13.90
C SER A 345 -0.32 2.42 13.12
N LYS A 346 0.65 1.62 12.67
CA LYS A 346 1.87 2.10 11.99
C LYS A 346 2.27 1.15 10.86
N VAL A 347 3.08 1.69 9.94
CA VAL A 347 3.92 0.90 9.04
C VAL A 347 5.38 1.10 9.45
N ASN A 348 6.19 0.06 9.42
CA ASN A 348 7.63 0.16 9.68
C ASN A 348 8.39 0.14 8.34
N LEU A 349 9.12 1.21 8.04
CA LEU A 349 9.89 1.39 6.80
C LEU A 349 11.40 1.47 7.05
N ASP A 350 11.86 0.99 8.21
CA ASP A 350 13.24 1.13 8.63
C ASP A 350 14.18 0.26 7.77
N ASN A 351 15.39 0.77 7.56
CA ASN A 351 16.49 0.00 6.98
C ASN A 351 17.23 -0.72 8.12
N THR A 352 17.34 -2.03 8.04
CA THR A 352 17.93 -2.89 9.08
C THR A 352 19.10 -3.70 8.52
N SER A 353 19.85 -4.39 9.39
CA SER A 353 20.98 -5.24 8.99
C SER A 353 20.56 -6.49 8.21
N GLU A 354 19.30 -6.92 8.29
CA GLU A 354 18.76 -8.14 7.67
C GLU A 354 18.30 -7.92 6.22
N ARG A 355 18.91 -6.95 5.54
CA ARG A 355 18.56 -6.60 4.17
C ARG A 355 18.97 -7.71 3.21
N TRP A 356 18.05 -8.13 2.35
CA TRP A 356 18.27 -9.14 1.31
C TRP A 356 19.06 -8.57 0.11
N LEU A 357 18.63 -7.42 -0.41
CA LEU A 357 19.26 -6.79 -1.57
C LEU A 357 20.36 -5.79 -1.19
N SER A 358 21.09 -5.30 -2.20
CA SER A 358 22.12 -4.27 -1.98
C SER A 358 21.50 -2.97 -1.44
N GLY A 359 22.30 -2.17 -0.72
CA GLY A 359 21.85 -0.86 -0.24
C GLY A 359 21.55 0.13 -1.36
N TYR A 360 22.04 -0.10 -2.59
CA TYR A 360 21.73 0.73 -3.75
C TYR A 360 20.30 0.55 -4.26
N GLU A 361 19.68 -0.59 -3.94
CA GLU A 361 18.29 -0.88 -4.31
C GLU A 361 17.28 -0.31 -3.30
N SER A 362 17.75 0.08 -2.11
CA SER A 362 16.90 0.56 -1.02
C SER A 362 16.28 1.92 -1.33
N GLY A 363 15.08 2.14 -0.78
CA GLY A 363 14.40 3.42 -0.83
C GLY A 363 12.90 3.25 -0.91
N TRP A 364 12.18 4.27 -0.48
CA TRP A 364 10.72 4.29 -0.54
C TRP A 364 10.22 5.69 -0.83
N ARG A 365 8.99 5.76 -1.32
CA ARG A 365 8.27 7.00 -1.60
C ARG A 365 6.83 6.88 -1.12
N ARG A 366 6.34 7.92 -0.45
CA ARG A 366 4.94 8.09 -0.10
C ARG A 366 4.41 9.37 -0.72
N ASP A 367 3.36 9.25 -1.52
CA ASP A 367 2.63 10.39 -2.10
C ASP A 367 1.23 10.43 -1.51
N GLU A 368 0.94 11.46 -0.72
CA GLU A 368 -0.33 11.66 -0.04
C GLU A 368 -0.94 13.00 -0.50
N ASN A 369 -2.23 13.18 -0.26
CA ASN A 369 -2.91 14.45 -0.55
C ASN A 369 -2.31 15.65 0.21
N PHE A 370 -1.62 15.40 1.32
CA PHE A 370 -0.97 16.40 2.16
C PHE A 370 0.55 16.54 1.91
N GLY A 371 1.12 15.83 0.93
CA GLY A 371 2.51 15.99 0.53
C GLY A 371 3.20 14.69 0.10
N THR A 372 4.48 14.80 -0.23
CA THR A 372 5.33 13.66 -0.60
C THR A 372 6.54 13.58 0.34
N THR A 373 6.90 12.37 0.77
CA THR A 373 8.18 12.08 1.42
C THR A 373 8.86 10.89 0.74
N MET A 374 10.19 10.93 0.65
CA MET A 374 10.98 9.88 0.01
C MET A 374 12.43 9.86 0.51
N THR A 375 13.06 8.70 0.42
CA THR A 375 14.48 8.49 0.78
C THR A 375 15.42 8.42 -0.42
N GLY A 376 14.90 8.70 -1.63
CA GLY A 376 15.63 8.66 -2.90
C GLY A 376 15.92 10.04 -3.51
N SER A 377 16.36 10.03 -4.78
CA SER A 377 16.70 11.25 -5.52
C SER A 377 15.47 11.99 -6.05
N MET A 378 15.56 13.33 -6.12
CA MET A 378 14.63 14.20 -6.85
C MET A 378 15.37 14.92 -7.98
N LYS A 379 14.83 14.91 -9.19
CA LYS A 379 15.30 15.75 -10.29
C LYS A 379 14.12 16.46 -10.94
N ALA A 380 14.17 17.79 -10.97
CA ALA A 380 13.19 18.63 -11.65
C ALA A 380 13.88 19.41 -12.78
N GLY A 381 13.25 19.51 -13.96
CA GLY A 381 13.79 20.32 -15.06
C GLY A 381 13.75 21.83 -14.76
N TRP A 382 12.65 22.26 -14.15
CA TRP A 382 12.45 23.57 -13.53
C TRP A 382 11.37 23.43 -12.46
N TYR A 383 11.28 24.37 -11.53
CA TYR A 383 10.19 24.43 -10.56
C TYR A 383 9.70 25.88 -10.41
N THR A 384 8.43 26.01 -10.03
CA THR A 384 7.77 27.28 -9.70
C THR A 384 7.00 27.10 -8.41
N GLY A 385 6.47 28.20 -7.87
CA GLY A 385 5.73 28.23 -6.62
C GLY A 385 4.50 29.11 -6.72
N TYR A 386 4.09 29.67 -5.59
CA TYR A 386 3.03 30.65 -5.52
C TYR A 386 3.44 31.94 -6.26
N LYS A 387 2.46 32.63 -6.87
CA LYS A 387 2.72 33.81 -7.70
C LYS A 387 1.83 34.99 -7.30
N LEU A 388 2.41 36.17 -7.38
CA LEU A 388 1.75 37.47 -7.31
C LEU A 388 2.15 38.26 -8.56
N THR A 389 1.22 39.00 -9.15
CA THR A 389 1.48 39.76 -10.39
C THR A 389 1.03 41.20 -10.20
N ASN A 390 1.95 42.15 -10.31
CA ASN A 390 1.61 43.57 -10.37
C ASN A 390 2.01 44.17 -11.72
N THR A 391 1.05 44.25 -12.63
CA THR A 391 1.18 44.91 -13.94
C THR A 391 0.53 46.29 -13.95
N SER A 392 -0.03 46.74 -12.82
CA SER A 392 -0.69 48.03 -12.70
C SER A 392 0.32 49.19 -12.66
N ASP A 393 -0.18 50.41 -12.80
CA ASP A 393 0.59 51.64 -12.64
C ASP A 393 0.78 52.07 -11.18
N LYS A 394 0.33 51.25 -10.21
CA LYS A 394 0.39 51.54 -8.77
C LYS A 394 1.13 50.47 -8.00
N ASP A 395 1.78 50.90 -6.91
CA ASP A 395 2.39 49.97 -5.97
C ASP A 395 1.27 49.33 -5.12
N THR A 396 1.17 48.01 -5.16
CA THR A 396 -0.01 47.28 -4.67
C THR A 396 0.37 46.34 -3.53
N TRP A 397 -0.45 46.30 -2.49
CA TRP A 397 -0.33 45.34 -1.38
C TRP A 397 -1.04 44.03 -1.73
N TYR A 398 -0.39 42.91 -1.43
CA TYR A 398 -0.96 41.58 -1.56
C TYR A 398 -0.88 40.87 -0.21
N ARG A 399 -1.93 40.15 0.17
CA ARG A 399 -1.89 39.23 1.31
C ARG A 399 -1.28 37.92 0.86
N ILE A 400 -0.12 37.54 1.39
CA ILE A 400 0.54 36.26 1.07
C ILE A 400 -0.29 35.10 1.60
N GLY A 401 -0.72 35.21 2.86
CA GLY A 401 -1.50 34.17 3.52
C GLY A 401 -1.12 34.00 4.99
N LYS A 402 -1.52 32.85 5.54
CA LYS A 402 -1.41 32.51 6.96
C LYS A 402 -0.44 31.34 7.18
N PHE A 403 0.40 31.46 8.19
CA PHE A 403 1.44 30.51 8.58
C PHE A 403 1.19 30.01 10.00
N VAL A 404 1.21 28.69 10.20
CA VAL A 404 1.06 28.02 11.49
C VAL A 404 2.37 27.37 11.92
N PHE A 405 2.70 27.51 13.21
CA PHE A 405 3.97 27.09 13.81
C PHE A 405 3.75 26.15 15.01
N PRO A 406 3.52 24.84 14.83
CA PRO A 406 3.26 23.92 15.95
C PRO A 406 4.33 23.93 17.06
N LYS A 407 5.59 24.19 16.73
CA LYS A 407 6.71 24.14 17.70
C LYS A 407 7.32 25.53 17.95
N VAL A 408 7.70 25.79 19.20
CA VAL A 408 8.58 26.93 19.52
C VAL A 408 9.94 26.71 18.85
N ASN A 409 10.57 27.79 18.39
CA ASN A 409 11.79 27.80 17.60
C ASN A 409 11.67 27.20 16.19
N GLN A 410 10.43 27.05 15.69
CA GLN A 410 10.16 26.73 14.30
C GLN A 410 10.35 27.96 13.41
N GLN A 411 10.82 27.74 12.19
CA GLN A 411 11.00 28.76 11.18
C GLN A 411 10.19 28.48 9.90
N TRP A 412 9.80 29.55 9.22
CA TRP A 412 9.38 29.55 7.83
C TRP A 412 10.26 30.55 7.07
N THR A 413 10.78 30.15 5.91
CA THR A 413 11.51 31.04 5.01
C THR A 413 10.77 31.14 3.69
N LEU A 414 10.52 32.37 3.26
CA LEU A 414 9.97 32.71 1.95
C LEU A 414 11.10 33.27 1.09
N GLU A 415 11.32 32.65 -0.06
CA GLU A 415 12.23 33.17 -1.09
C GLU A 415 11.41 33.81 -2.20
N LEU A 416 11.28 35.14 -2.17
CA LEU A 416 10.53 35.90 -3.17
C LEU A 416 11.44 36.34 -4.32
N ILE A 417 11.34 35.66 -5.44
CA ILE A 417 12.09 35.95 -6.67
C ILE A 417 11.28 36.93 -7.51
N SER A 418 11.87 38.09 -7.81
CA SER A 418 11.18 39.19 -8.50
C SER A 418 12.14 40.11 -9.24
N LYS A 419 11.60 41.06 -10.01
CA LYS A 419 12.37 42.13 -10.65
C LYS A 419 11.60 43.44 -10.50
N LEU A 420 12.26 44.50 -10.03
CA LEU A 420 11.61 45.80 -9.80
C LEU A 420 11.02 46.43 -11.07
N SER A 421 11.71 46.29 -12.22
CA SER A 421 11.33 46.95 -13.48
C SER A 421 11.76 46.17 -14.71
N THR A 422 11.28 46.59 -15.89
CA THR A 422 11.68 46.03 -17.19
C THR A 422 13.05 46.53 -17.67
N ALA A 423 13.73 47.42 -16.95
CA ALA A 423 15.01 47.98 -17.34
C ALA A 423 16.10 46.91 -17.57
N ASN A 424 16.98 47.17 -18.53
CA ASN A 424 18.16 46.35 -18.79
C ASN A 424 19.23 46.59 -17.71
N PRO A 425 19.94 45.55 -17.25
CA PRO A 425 21.19 45.74 -16.53
C PRO A 425 22.18 46.48 -17.46
N SER A 426 22.49 47.74 -17.17
CA SER A 426 23.37 48.57 -17.99
C SER A 426 24.19 49.54 -17.14
N GLY A 427 25.40 49.88 -17.60
CA GLY A 427 26.32 50.78 -16.88
C GLY A 427 27.05 50.12 -15.71
N THR A 428 27.86 50.90 -15.01
CA THR A 428 28.56 50.47 -13.79
C THR A 428 27.63 50.59 -12.59
N ALA A 429 27.51 49.52 -11.80
CA ALA A 429 26.75 49.52 -10.56
C ALA A 429 27.36 50.51 -9.55
N THR A 430 26.57 51.48 -9.09
CA THR A 430 27.04 52.53 -8.18
C THR A 430 26.70 52.24 -6.72
N ASN A 431 25.64 51.50 -6.41
CA ASN A 431 25.38 51.07 -5.03
C ASN A 431 24.50 49.81 -5.00
N PRO A 432 24.59 48.98 -3.95
CA PRO A 432 23.85 47.73 -3.87
C PRO A 432 22.33 47.88 -3.81
N LEU A 433 21.81 49.06 -3.46
CA LEU A 433 20.37 49.32 -3.31
C LEU A 433 19.65 49.66 -4.63
N GLN A 434 20.39 50.17 -5.63
CA GLN A 434 19.84 50.67 -6.90
C GLN A 434 20.35 49.91 -8.13
N THR A 435 21.12 48.85 -7.93
CA THR A 435 21.72 48.09 -9.03
C THR A 435 20.68 47.26 -9.77
N VAL A 436 20.30 47.69 -10.98
CA VAL A 436 19.38 46.95 -11.87
C VAL A 436 19.91 45.54 -12.13
N SER A 437 19.27 44.56 -11.51
CA SER A 437 19.67 43.16 -11.50
C SER A 437 18.48 42.28 -11.12
N SER A 438 18.61 40.95 -11.20
CA SER A 438 17.59 40.03 -10.68
C SER A 438 17.43 40.23 -9.18
N GLY A 439 16.18 40.34 -8.72
CA GLY A 439 15.85 40.61 -7.33
C GLY A 439 15.41 39.36 -6.57
N VAL A 440 15.85 39.26 -5.32
CA VAL A 440 15.35 38.28 -4.36
C VAL A 440 15.14 38.97 -3.02
N THR A 441 13.99 38.75 -2.41
CA THR A 441 13.76 39.05 -0.99
C THR A 441 13.68 37.74 -0.23
N TRP A 442 14.48 37.59 0.83
CA TRP A 442 14.29 36.52 1.80
C TRP A 442 13.55 37.10 3.00
N LEU A 443 12.38 36.53 3.29
CA LEU A 443 11.60 36.84 4.48
C LEU A 443 11.62 35.60 5.38
N ASN A 444 12.12 35.78 6.60
CA ASN A 444 12.13 34.75 7.63
C ASN A 444 11.06 35.07 8.66
N LEU A 445 10.29 34.05 9.02
CA LEU A 445 9.35 34.07 10.13
C LEU A 445 9.79 33.03 11.15
N GLN A 446 9.80 33.37 12.42
CA GLN A 446 10.24 32.47 13.48
C GLN A 446 9.34 32.55 14.69
N ARG A 447 8.85 31.41 15.17
CA ARG A 447 8.11 31.35 16.43
C ARG A 447 9.10 31.38 17.59
N CYS A 448 9.16 32.50 18.29
CA CYS A 448 9.86 32.61 19.57
C CYS A 448 8.95 32.14 20.72
N VAL A 449 9.36 32.38 21.97
CA VAL A 449 8.64 31.90 23.18
C VAL A 449 7.18 32.33 23.20
N SER A 450 6.89 33.60 22.91
CA SER A 450 5.55 34.18 23.10
C SER A 450 4.82 34.53 21.80
N SER A 451 5.53 34.61 20.67
CA SER A 451 4.97 35.12 19.41
C SER A 451 5.89 34.86 18.23
N VAL A 452 5.36 35.07 17.02
CA VAL A 452 6.13 35.03 15.78
C VAL A 452 6.83 36.36 15.52
N TRP A 453 8.11 36.30 15.16
CA TRP A 453 8.95 37.42 14.75
C TRP A 453 9.39 37.26 13.32
N ALA A 454 9.78 38.36 12.69
CA ALA A 454 10.22 38.36 11.30
C ALA A 454 11.45 39.23 11.09
N ASP A 455 12.31 38.78 10.18
CA ASP A 455 13.42 39.53 9.61
C ASP A 455 13.46 39.32 8.10
N MET A 456 14.12 40.23 7.38
CA MET A 456 14.25 40.13 5.94
C MET A 456 15.53 40.76 5.43
N PHE A 457 15.94 40.35 4.24
CA PHE A 457 16.96 41.02 3.46
C PHE A 457 16.73 40.87 1.96
N HIS A 458 17.44 41.68 1.18
CA HIS A 458 17.34 41.71 -0.27
C HIS A 458 18.66 41.36 -0.94
N ARG A 459 18.57 40.79 -2.15
CA ARG A 459 19.68 40.62 -3.10
C ARG A 459 19.23 41.19 -4.45
N GLY A 460 20.08 41.98 -5.07
CA GLY A 460 19.74 42.67 -6.33
C GLY A 460 18.57 43.63 -6.17
N LEU A 461 17.83 43.88 -7.26
CA LEU A 461 16.75 44.87 -7.29
C LEU A 461 15.36 44.21 -7.30
N THR A 462 14.85 43.97 -6.10
CA THR A 462 13.57 43.29 -5.83
C THR A 462 12.34 44.16 -6.14
N ALA A 463 11.23 43.54 -6.53
CA ALA A 463 9.93 44.20 -6.64
C ALA A 463 9.26 44.47 -5.29
N VAL A 464 9.71 43.80 -4.23
CA VAL A 464 9.16 43.94 -2.87
C VAL A 464 9.62 45.27 -2.29
N LEU A 465 8.67 46.18 -2.07
CA LEU A 465 8.91 47.51 -1.51
C LEU A 465 8.78 47.55 0.01
N ASP A 466 7.85 46.77 0.55
CA ASP A 466 7.57 46.70 1.98
C ASP A 466 6.92 45.35 2.31
N VAL A 467 7.05 44.94 3.56
CA VAL A 467 6.44 43.73 4.11
C VAL A 467 5.80 44.08 5.44
N LYS A 468 4.54 43.69 5.62
CA LYS A 468 3.86 43.73 6.92
C LYS A 468 3.51 42.34 7.36
N TYR A 469 3.44 42.14 8.66
CA TYR A 469 2.92 40.92 9.24
C TYR A 469 2.10 41.19 10.50
N GLN A 470 1.23 40.25 10.82
CA GLN A 470 0.39 40.26 12.00
C GLN A 470 0.56 38.96 12.75
N ARG A 471 0.59 39.07 14.08
CA ARG A 471 0.66 37.94 15.02
C ARG A 471 -0.76 37.60 15.45
N SER A 472 -1.51 36.88 14.62
CA SER A 472 -2.92 36.56 14.90
C SER A 472 -3.08 35.64 16.12
N TYR A 473 -2.05 34.87 16.44
CA TYR A 473 -1.93 34.12 17.70
C TYR A 473 -0.45 33.83 18.03
N GLN A 474 -0.16 33.20 19.18
CA GLN A 474 1.22 32.89 19.59
C GLN A 474 2.00 32.02 18.59
N ASN A 475 1.28 31.21 17.79
CA ASN A 475 1.82 30.29 16.80
C ASN A 475 1.26 30.53 15.39
N ILE A 476 0.64 31.68 15.14
CA ILE A 476 0.05 32.02 13.85
C ILE A 476 0.52 33.40 13.42
N ALA A 477 1.03 33.50 12.19
CA ALA A 477 1.36 34.76 11.55
C ALA A 477 0.66 34.90 10.20
N GLU A 478 0.30 36.13 9.85
CA GLU A 478 -0.22 36.49 8.54
C GLU A 478 0.71 37.53 7.91
N VAL A 479 0.93 37.44 6.59
CA VAL A 479 1.94 38.23 5.89
C VAL A 479 1.32 38.96 4.71
N TRP A 480 1.76 40.20 4.51
CA TRP A 480 1.46 41.05 3.36
C TRP A 480 2.74 41.57 2.74
N VAL A 481 2.76 41.69 1.41
CA VAL A 481 3.89 42.25 0.67
C VAL A 481 3.40 43.36 -0.26
N LYS A 482 4.14 44.45 -0.34
CA LYS A 482 3.90 45.52 -1.30
C LYS A 482 4.79 45.31 -2.51
N LEU A 483 4.20 45.23 -3.69
CA LEU A 483 4.91 45.07 -4.95
C LEU A 483 4.92 46.37 -5.75
N LYS A 484 6.04 46.67 -6.39
CA LYS A 484 6.22 47.82 -7.27
C LYS A 484 5.26 47.79 -8.47
N ALA A 485 4.72 48.96 -8.84
CA ALA A 485 3.98 49.17 -10.09
C ALA A 485 4.76 48.62 -11.30
N GLY A 486 4.08 47.84 -12.15
CA GLY A 486 4.67 47.31 -13.37
C GLY A 486 5.81 46.30 -13.17
N SER A 487 5.97 45.72 -11.97
CA SER A 487 7.02 44.73 -11.71
C SER A 487 6.78 43.37 -12.37
N GLY A 488 5.55 43.12 -12.82
CA GLY A 488 5.15 41.81 -13.35
C GLY A 488 5.10 40.75 -12.25
N ASP A 489 5.61 39.56 -12.57
CA ASP A 489 5.51 38.38 -11.70
C ASP A 489 6.56 38.38 -10.58
N THR A 490 6.07 38.14 -9.35
CA THR A 490 6.86 37.75 -8.18
C THR A 490 6.46 36.34 -7.78
N MET A 491 7.42 35.42 -7.74
CA MET A 491 7.19 34.02 -7.36
C MET A 491 7.84 33.75 -6.00
N PHE A 492 7.20 32.91 -5.17
CA PHE A 492 7.84 32.46 -3.94
C PHE A 492 7.64 30.97 -3.64
N ASN A 493 8.67 30.39 -3.03
CA ASN A 493 8.68 29.06 -2.44
C ASN A 493 8.86 29.14 -0.93
N LEU A 494 8.41 28.09 -0.24
CA LEU A 494 8.42 28.00 1.22
C LEU A 494 9.37 26.91 1.69
N ARG A 495 10.07 27.16 2.79
CA ARG A 495 10.84 26.17 3.55
C ARG A 495 10.45 26.27 5.02
N SER A 496 10.39 25.16 5.73
CA SER A 496 10.14 25.15 7.18
C SER A 496 10.96 24.08 7.89
N THR A 497 11.26 24.34 9.16
CA THR A 497 11.85 23.38 10.09
C THR A 497 10.82 22.65 10.94
N GLY A 498 9.53 22.99 10.79
CA GLY A 498 8.48 22.40 11.60
C GLY A 498 7.98 21.05 11.10
N PRO A 499 7.18 20.36 11.92
CA PRO A 499 6.67 19.04 11.57
C PRO A 499 5.72 19.11 10.36
N THR A 500 5.81 18.14 9.49
CA THR A 500 4.88 17.84 8.40
C THR A 500 3.72 16.97 8.90
N ARG A 501 2.69 16.76 8.08
CA ARG A 501 1.59 15.85 8.42
C ARG A 501 2.03 14.38 8.52
N PHE A 502 3.18 14.03 7.94
CA PHE A 502 3.78 12.70 8.09
C PHE A 502 4.30 12.45 9.52
N GLU A 503 4.67 13.51 10.23
CA GLU A 503 5.31 13.42 11.55
C GLU A 503 4.33 13.68 12.69
N SER A 504 3.29 14.50 12.47
CA SER A 504 2.32 14.84 13.51
C SER A 504 0.94 15.20 12.97
N GLY A 505 -0.09 15.01 13.80
CA GLY A 505 -1.45 15.50 13.51
C GLY A 505 -1.53 17.03 13.55
N GLU A 506 -0.88 17.68 14.51
CA GLU A 506 -0.68 19.13 14.52
C GLU A 506 0.60 19.46 13.75
N CYS A 507 0.44 19.81 12.47
CA CYS A 507 1.55 20.06 11.56
C CYS A 507 1.67 21.52 11.13
N SER A 508 2.81 21.85 10.53
CA SER A 508 3.09 23.14 9.93
C SER A 508 2.14 23.34 8.75
N LEU A 509 1.44 24.46 8.73
CA LEU A 509 0.42 24.75 7.72
C LEU A 509 0.62 26.13 7.13
N PHE A 510 0.62 26.21 5.80
CA PHE A 510 0.49 27.45 5.06
C PHE A 510 -0.86 27.47 4.35
N THR A 511 -1.62 28.54 4.54
CA THR A 511 -2.88 28.78 3.83
C THR A 511 -2.69 30.00 2.93
N PRO A 512 -2.56 29.82 1.60
CA PRO A 512 -2.40 30.95 0.68
C PRO A 512 -3.67 31.80 0.63
N ASP A 513 -3.49 33.11 0.47
CA ASP A 513 -4.57 34.06 0.19
C ASP A 513 -4.35 34.69 -1.20
N LEU A 514 -3.17 35.30 -1.39
CA LEU A 514 -2.67 35.88 -2.63
C LEU A 514 -3.51 37.01 -3.23
N SER A 515 -4.53 37.49 -2.52
CA SER A 515 -5.39 38.58 -2.98
C SER A 515 -4.72 39.94 -2.85
N GLU A 516 -5.12 40.85 -3.76
CA GLU A 516 -4.84 42.28 -3.64
C GLU A 516 -5.60 42.88 -2.44
N VAL A 517 -4.92 43.72 -1.66
CA VAL A 517 -5.49 44.40 -0.50
C VAL A 517 -6.13 45.71 -0.92
N MET A 518 -7.46 45.74 -0.91
CA MET A 518 -8.24 46.94 -1.20
C MET A 518 -8.40 47.86 0.01
N ASP A 519 -8.51 47.27 1.20
CA ASP A 519 -8.66 47.98 2.48
C ASP A 519 -7.35 47.92 3.27
N LEU A 520 -6.60 49.03 3.24
CA LEU A 520 -5.30 49.13 3.92
C LEU A 520 -5.39 49.06 5.45
N THR A 521 -6.58 49.19 6.04
CA THR A 521 -6.77 49.02 7.49
C THR A 521 -6.62 47.57 7.94
N THR A 522 -6.68 46.62 7.00
CA THR A 522 -6.50 45.18 7.24
C THR A 522 -5.02 44.74 7.23
N LEU A 523 -4.09 45.65 6.92
CA LEU A 523 -2.67 45.34 6.94
C LEU A 523 -2.17 45.05 8.35
N GLY A 524 -1.27 44.08 8.46
CA GLY A 524 -0.52 43.86 9.69
C GLY A 524 0.24 45.12 10.13
N THR A 525 0.39 45.29 11.44
CA THR A 525 1.05 46.47 12.02
C THR A 525 2.55 46.30 12.23
N ALA A 526 3.05 45.05 12.23
CA ALA A 526 4.46 44.77 12.45
C ALA A 526 5.24 44.76 11.12
N THR A 527 6.48 45.24 11.17
CA THR A 527 7.42 45.23 10.03
C THR A 527 8.58 44.28 10.34
N PRO A 528 9.01 43.42 9.40
CA PRO A 528 10.20 42.60 9.61
C PRO A 528 11.44 43.47 9.82
N ASN A 529 12.35 43.03 10.69
CA ASN A 529 13.64 43.71 10.84
C ASN A 529 14.49 43.52 9.59
N ALA A 530 14.91 44.60 8.93
CA ALA A 530 15.79 44.54 7.77
C ALA A 530 17.22 44.21 8.21
N ARG A 531 17.61 42.94 8.16
CA ARG A 531 18.89 42.45 8.68
C ARG A 531 19.52 41.44 7.74
N LEU A 532 20.82 41.59 7.51
CA LEU A 532 21.65 40.64 6.78
C LEU A 532 22.79 40.17 7.69
N SER A 533 23.07 38.87 7.67
CA SER A 533 24.20 38.28 8.38
C SER A 533 24.77 37.10 7.59
N ILE A 534 25.99 37.24 7.07
CA ILE A 534 26.71 36.20 6.35
C ILE A 534 28.05 35.98 7.05
N HIS A 535 28.22 34.82 7.69
CA HIS A 535 29.42 34.50 8.47
C HIS A 535 29.71 33.00 8.51
N ASN A 536 30.93 32.64 8.90
CA ASN A 536 31.33 31.26 9.20
C ASN A 536 31.20 30.88 10.70
N GLY A 537 30.67 31.81 11.52
CA GLY A 537 30.57 31.66 12.97
C GLY A 537 31.61 32.46 13.76
N LEU A 538 32.60 33.05 13.07
CA LEU A 538 33.68 33.86 13.68
C LEU A 538 33.84 35.22 13.00
N ALA A 539 33.88 35.23 11.66
CA ALA A 539 34.02 36.44 10.85
C ALA A 539 32.92 36.52 9.79
N GLY A 540 32.58 37.73 9.37
CA GLY A 540 31.50 37.94 8.41
C GLY A 540 31.15 39.40 8.15
N ILE A 541 30.14 39.60 7.32
CA ILE A 541 29.57 40.89 6.94
C ILE A 541 28.05 40.85 7.10
N GLY A 542 27.46 41.99 7.44
CA GLY A 542 26.03 42.14 7.57
C GLY A 542 25.56 43.58 7.38
N ALA A 543 24.27 43.77 7.64
CA ALA A 543 23.62 45.07 7.73
C ALA A 543 22.53 45.01 8.80
N ASN A 544 22.33 46.11 9.53
CA ASN A 544 21.27 46.23 10.53
C ASN A 544 20.12 47.14 10.05
N GLU A 545 19.05 47.16 10.84
CA GLU A 545 17.81 47.89 10.56
C GLU A 545 17.98 49.41 10.46
N ASN A 546 19.13 49.96 10.88
CA ASN A 546 19.46 51.37 10.78
C ASN A 546 20.18 51.72 9.47
N GLY A 547 20.35 50.75 8.55
CA GLY A 547 21.06 50.94 7.29
C GLY A 547 22.58 50.96 7.44
N VAL A 548 23.12 50.41 8.52
CA VAL A 548 24.57 50.39 8.80
C VAL A 548 25.16 49.02 8.44
N VAL A 549 26.26 49.04 7.68
CA VAL A 549 27.08 47.84 7.42
C VAL A 549 27.73 47.38 8.72
N THR A 550 27.62 46.10 9.02
CA THR A 550 28.28 45.46 10.16
C THR A 550 29.38 44.51 9.67
N ILE A 551 30.51 44.47 10.38
CA ILE A 551 31.65 43.62 10.05
C ILE A 551 32.12 42.95 11.34
N ALA A 552 32.37 41.64 11.29
CA ALA A 552 33.02 40.89 12.36
C ALA A 552 34.32 40.29 11.82
N THR A 553 35.42 40.52 12.54
CA THR A 553 36.75 39.97 12.23
C THR A 553 37.54 39.83 13.52
N ALA A 554 38.63 39.04 13.49
CA ALA A 554 39.58 39.00 14.60
C ALA A 554 40.13 40.40 14.88
N GLU A 555 40.37 40.70 16.16
CA GLU A 555 41.01 41.93 16.57
C GLU A 555 42.43 41.97 16.01
N ALA A 556 42.76 43.06 15.32
CA ALA A 556 44.11 43.29 14.81
C ALA A 556 44.99 43.95 15.89
N THR A 557 46.26 43.56 15.96
CA THR A 557 47.24 44.28 16.78
C THR A 557 47.39 45.72 16.30
N THR A 558 47.71 46.64 17.21
CA THR A 558 47.95 48.05 16.86
C THR A 558 49.09 48.15 15.82
N PRO A 559 48.89 48.86 14.70
CA PRO A 559 49.93 49.03 13.70
C PRO A 559 51.20 49.68 14.25
N ALA A 560 52.36 49.27 13.77
CA ALA A 560 53.65 49.84 14.20
C ALA A 560 53.84 51.30 13.76
N THR A 561 53.06 51.76 12.77
CA THR A 561 53.11 53.14 12.27
C THR A 561 51.70 53.68 12.03
N SER A 562 51.54 55.01 12.11
CA SER A 562 50.28 55.70 11.79
C SER A 562 50.09 55.95 10.29
N ALA A 563 51.04 55.54 9.45
CA ALA A 563 50.96 55.68 8.00
C ALA A 563 50.37 54.40 7.38
N PRO A 564 49.38 54.51 6.46
CA PRO A 564 48.85 53.35 5.77
C PRO A 564 49.88 52.75 4.82
N VAL A 565 49.95 51.42 4.76
CA VAL A 565 50.84 50.66 3.87
C VAL A 565 50.30 50.68 2.44
N GLY A 566 48.98 50.80 2.28
CA GLY A 566 48.34 50.93 0.98
C GLY A 566 46.87 51.29 1.10
N TYR A 567 46.20 51.31 -0.05
CA TYR A 567 44.78 51.62 -0.15
C TYR A 567 44.07 50.60 -1.05
N ILE A 568 42.85 50.22 -0.67
CA ILE A 568 41.92 49.51 -1.53
C ILE A 568 40.83 50.46 -2.04
N THR A 569 40.28 50.19 -3.21
CA THR A 569 39.13 50.97 -3.73
C THR A 569 37.85 50.27 -3.32
N LEU A 570 36.98 50.96 -2.58
CA LEU A 570 35.62 50.51 -2.29
C LEU A 570 34.64 51.56 -2.79
N ASN A 571 33.59 51.15 -3.51
CA ASN A 571 32.50 52.04 -3.84
C ASN A 571 31.56 52.17 -2.62
N VAL A 572 31.51 53.36 -2.04
CA VAL A 572 30.70 53.67 -0.87
C VAL A 572 29.65 54.71 -1.28
N ASN A 573 28.39 54.29 -1.28
CA ASN A 573 27.23 55.13 -1.63
C ASN A 573 27.36 55.81 -3.01
N GLY A 574 27.85 55.11 -4.03
CA GLY A 574 27.96 55.66 -5.40
C GLY A 574 29.32 56.23 -5.75
N VAL A 575 30.24 56.33 -4.79
CA VAL A 575 31.54 56.99 -4.99
C VAL A 575 32.68 56.04 -4.67
N ASP A 576 33.62 55.91 -5.60
CA ASP A 576 34.86 55.17 -5.36
C ASP A 576 35.71 55.90 -4.32
N ARG A 577 35.91 55.26 -3.16
CA ARG A 577 36.73 55.76 -2.06
C ARG A 577 37.98 54.91 -1.90
N LYS A 578 39.07 55.53 -1.46
CA LYS A 578 40.32 54.86 -1.09
C LYS A 578 40.27 54.56 0.41
N ILE A 579 40.22 53.28 0.76
CA ILE A 579 40.21 52.82 2.14
C ILE A 579 41.63 52.38 2.51
N PRO A 580 42.29 53.03 3.49
CA PRO A 580 43.63 52.66 3.91
C PRO A 580 43.65 51.31 4.61
N TYR A 581 44.74 50.57 4.47
CA TYR A 581 45.08 49.45 5.34
C TYR A 581 46.50 49.62 5.90
N TYR A 582 46.70 49.09 7.10
CA TYR A 582 47.93 49.21 7.88
C TYR A 582 48.60 47.85 8.01
N GLY A 583 49.93 47.83 8.15
CA GLY A 583 50.73 46.61 8.31
C GLY A 583 51.38 46.52 9.67
#